data_AF-A0A969M2X5-F1
#
_entry.id   AF-A0A969M2X5-F1
#
_cell.length_a   1.000
_cell.length_b   1.000
_cell.length_c   1.000
_cell.angle_alpha   90.00
_cell.angle_beta   90.00
_cell.angle_gamma   90.00
#
_symmetry.space_group_name_H-M   'P 1'
#
loop_
_entity.id
_entity.type
_entity.pdbx_description
1 polymer ?
#
loop_
_entity_poly.entity_id
_entity_poly.type
_entity_poly.pdbx_seq_one_letter_code
_entity_poly.pdbx_strand_id
1 'polypeptide(L)'
;MRHAYERFDLEHFFGFAKTHLLLTSIQTPELASEASWFRLACLAYHQLWMARHLVDHLPLPWQKHLLAKRDKKLTPRMIQRGFFRLIQQIGSRASPPKPRGISLGRAPGTQFESRPLRPLIKFHPSRPRCCCKESDNSKTVA
;
A
#
# COMPACT_ATOMS: atom_id res chain seq x y z
N MET A 1 -31.35 -10.50 9.71
CA MET A 1 -30.61 -9.98 10.88
C MET A 1 -29.11 -10.36 10.89
N ARG A 2 -28.69 -11.58 10.49
CA ARG A 2 -27.25 -11.97 10.54
C ARG A 2 -26.34 -11.23 9.53
N HIS A 3 -26.82 -10.96 8.32
CA HIS A 3 -26.03 -10.31 7.27
C HIS A 3 -25.59 -8.87 7.56
N ALA A 4 -26.26 -8.17 8.48
CA ALA A 4 -25.90 -6.79 8.84
C ALA A 4 -24.61 -6.74 9.68
N TYR A 5 -24.42 -7.72 10.57
CA TYR A 5 -23.23 -7.80 11.42
C TYR A 5 -21.98 -8.19 10.61
N GLU A 6 -22.12 -9.09 9.63
CA GLU A 6 -21.03 -9.49 8.75
C GLU A 6 -20.47 -8.32 7.93
N ARG A 7 -21.34 -7.45 7.42
CA ARG A 7 -20.92 -6.24 6.69
C ARG A 7 -20.19 -5.25 7.58
N PHE A 8 -20.69 -5.05 8.80
CA PHE A 8 -20.09 -4.15 9.77
C PHE A 8 -18.64 -4.57 10.08
N ASP A 9 -18.39 -5.85 10.33
CA ASP A 9 -17.04 -6.35 10.63
C ASP A 9 -16.08 -6.18 9.43
N LEU A 10 -16.57 -6.41 8.21
CA LEU A 10 -15.80 -6.22 6.99
C LEU A 10 -15.43 -4.74 6.76
N GLU A 11 -16.36 -3.80 6.98
CA GLU A 11 -16.09 -2.38 6.84
C GLU A 11 -15.02 -1.90 7.82
N HIS A 12 -15.07 -2.37 9.07
CA HIS A 12 -14.05 -2.06 10.09
C HIS A 12 -12.68 -2.59 9.69
N PHE A 13 -12.63 -3.82 9.16
CA PHE A 13 -11.41 -4.39 8.62
C PHE A 13 -10.86 -3.55 7.45
N PHE A 14 -11.68 -3.24 6.44
CA PHE A 14 -11.21 -2.50 5.26
C PHE A 14 -10.78 -1.06 5.60
N GLY A 15 -11.49 -0.39 6.50
CA GLY A 15 -11.12 0.95 6.97
C GLY A 15 -9.75 0.94 7.63
N PHE A 16 -9.49 -0.04 8.50
CA PHE A 16 -8.20 -0.21 9.15
C PHE A 16 -7.10 -0.64 8.16
N ALA A 17 -7.34 -1.65 7.33
CA ALA A 17 -6.32 -2.22 6.45
C ALA A 17 -5.84 -1.21 5.40
N LYS A 18 -6.74 -0.43 4.80
CA LYS A 18 -6.37 0.61 3.81
C LYS A 18 -5.51 1.71 4.42
N THR A 19 -5.86 2.16 5.63
CA THR A 19 -5.20 3.31 6.28
C THR A 19 -3.93 2.94 7.03
N HIS A 20 -3.91 1.79 7.71
CA HIS A 20 -2.86 1.41 8.65
C HIS A 20 -2.01 0.22 8.23
N LEU A 21 -2.50 -0.63 7.32
CA LEU A 21 -1.72 -1.71 6.70
C LEU A 21 -1.35 -1.40 5.25
N LEU A 22 -1.68 -0.19 4.78
CA LEU A 22 -1.35 0.28 3.44
C LEU A 22 -1.84 -0.67 2.34
N LEU A 23 -3.01 -1.28 2.53
CA LEU A 23 -3.55 -2.30 1.62
C LEU A 23 -3.62 -1.80 0.17
N THR A 24 -3.94 -0.52 -0.02
CA THR A 24 -4.10 0.12 -1.34
C THR A 24 -2.89 0.93 -1.79
N SER A 25 -1.75 0.88 -1.09
CA SER A 25 -0.56 1.65 -1.47
C SER A 25 0.32 0.94 -2.50
N ILE A 26 0.05 -0.32 -2.81
CA ILE A 26 0.86 -1.09 -3.76
C ILE A 26 0.57 -0.60 -5.19
N GLN A 27 1.63 -0.31 -5.95
CA GLN A 27 1.54 0.22 -7.32
C GLN A 27 2.09 -0.77 -8.36
N THR A 28 2.21 -2.05 -8.00
CA THR A 28 2.74 -3.08 -8.90
C THR A 28 1.68 -3.48 -9.92
N PRO A 29 1.98 -3.48 -11.22
CA PRO A 29 1.04 -3.93 -12.26
C PRO A 29 0.89 -5.45 -12.32
N GLU A 30 1.58 -6.20 -11.46
CA GLU A 30 1.58 -7.66 -11.43
C GLU A 30 0.59 -8.20 -10.41
N LEU A 31 -0.36 -9.01 -10.87
CA LEU A 31 -1.43 -9.58 -10.05
C LEU A 31 -0.90 -10.52 -8.94
N ALA A 32 0.15 -11.30 -9.21
CA ALA A 32 0.71 -12.23 -8.23
C ALA A 32 1.32 -11.49 -7.02
N SER A 33 2.01 -10.38 -7.31
CA SER A 33 2.57 -9.49 -6.30
C SER A 33 1.46 -8.81 -5.48
N GLU A 34 0.40 -8.32 -6.13
CA GLU A 34 -0.77 -7.75 -5.46
C GLU A 34 -1.47 -8.78 -4.57
N ALA A 35 -1.76 -9.98 -5.08
CA ALA A 35 -2.40 -11.04 -4.30
C ALA A 35 -1.58 -11.47 -3.08
N SER A 36 -0.25 -11.51 -3.21
CA SER A 36 0.65 -11.75 -2.06
C SER A 36 0.58 -10.62 -1.04
N TRP A 37 0.51 -9.37 -1.48
CA TRP A 37 0.34 -8.22 -0.58
C TRP A 37 -0.96 -8.29 0.21
N PHE A 38 -2.08 -8.61 -0.45
CA PHE A 38 -3.36 -8.83 0.24
C PHE A 38 -3.27 -9.92 1.31
N ARG A 39 -2.63 -11.05 1.01
CA ARG A 39 -2.42 -12.14 1.98
C ARG A 39 -1.59 -11.67 3.18
N LEU A 40 -0.52 -10.92 2.95
CA LEU A 40 0.31 -10.36 4.02
C LEU A 40 -0.47 -9.39 4.91
N ALA A 41 -1.29 -8.51 4.33
CA ALA A 41 -2.13 -7.60 5.11
C ALA A 41 -3.16 -8.36 5.97
N CYS A 42 -3.79 -9.40 5.42
CA CYS A 42 -4.71 -10.25 6.20
C CYS A 42 -3.98 -10.96 7.35
N LEU A 43 -2.78 -11.49 7.12
CA LEU A 43 -1.96 -12.13 8.16
C LEU A 43 -1.55 -11.13 9.24
N ALA A 44 -1.12 -9.93 8.87
CA ALA A 44 -0.78 -8.87 9.81
C ALA A 44 -1.98 -8.48 10.69
N TYR A 45 -3.17 -8.38 10.10
CA TYR A 45 -4.40 -8.12 10.87
C TYR A 45 -4.71 -9.25 11.87
N HIS A 46 -4.56 -10.51 11.46
CA HIS A 46 -4.73 -11.65 12.36
C HIS A 46 -3.71 -11.64 13.51
N GLN A 47 -2.45 -11.29 13.22
CA GLN A 47 -1.41 -11.15 14.25
C GLN A 47 -1.77 -10.08 15.28
N LEU A 48 -2.27 -8.92 14.82
CA LEU A 48 -2.75 -7.86 15.71
C LEU A 48 -3.94 -8.35 16.56
N TRP A 49 -4.87 -9.10 15.97
CA TRP A 49 -6.00 -9.63 16.72
C TRP A 49 -5.59 -10.62 17.81
N MET A 50 -4.61 -11.49 17.55
CA MET A 50 -4.07 -12.40 18.58
C MET A 50 -3.30 -11.64 19.67
N ALA A 51 -2.55 -10.61 19.27
CA ALA A 51 -1.74 -9.81 20.17
C ALA A 51 -2.54 -8.93 21.14
N ARG A 52 -3.86 -8.80 20.93
CA ARG A 52 -4.75 -7.99 21.78
C ARG A 52 -4.68 -8.31 23.26
N HIS A 53 -4.34 -9.55 23.60
CA HIS A 53 -4.25 -10.05 24.98
C HIS A 53 -2.87 -9.91 25.58
N LEU A 54 -1.86 -9.62 24.75
CA LEU A 54 -0.45 -9.54 25.14
C LEU A 54 0.05 -8.09 25.19
N VAL A 55 -0.60 -7.19 24.46
CA VAL A 55 -0.14 -5.81 24.31
C VAL A 55 -0.77 -4.91 25.36
N ASP A 56 0.09 -4.18 26.10
CA ASP A 56 -0.35 -3.13 26.99
C ASP A 56 -1.01 -1.97 26.22
N HIS A 57 -1.99 -1.34 26.85
CA HIS A 57 -2.63 -0.15 26.31
C HIS A 57 -1.68 1.06 26.35
N LEU A 58 -1.15 1.45 25.18
CA LEU A 58 -0.35 2.69 25.01
C LEU A 58 -1.21 3.83 24.43
N PRO A 59 -1.82 4.70 25.27
CA PRO A 59 -2.55 5.86 24.79
C PRO A 59 -1.59 6.95 24.26
N LEU A 60 -2.13 7.85 23.45
CA LEU A 60 -1.45 9.10 23.12
C LEU A 60 -1.43 10.07 24.31
N PRO A 61 -0.53 11.07 24.32
CA PRO A 61 -0.42 12.06 25.40
C PRO A 61 -1.73 12.80 25.73
N TRP A 62 -2.61 13.01 24.75
CA TRP A 62 -3.91 13.64 24.94
C TRP A 62 -5.04 12.65 25.26
N GLN A 63 -4.80 11.35 25.12
CA GLN A 63 -5.79 10.28 25.36
C GLN A 63 -5.81 9.81 26.83
N LYS A 64 -5.30 10.62 27.78
CA LYS A 64 -5.21 10.25 29.20
C LYS A 64 -6.55 9.85 29.81
N HIS A 65 -7.65 10.47 29.38
CA HIS A 65 -9.00 10.13 29.83
C HIS A 65 -9.43 8.68 29.48
N LEU A 66 -8.78 8.05 28.49
CA LEU A 66 -9.04 6.66 28.13
C LEU A 66 -8.33 5.66 29.05
N LEU A 67 -7.25 6.06 29.73
CA LEU A 67 -6.54 5.22 30.69
C LEU A 67 -7.40 4.82 31.89
N ALA A 68 -8.32 5.71 32.30
CA ALA A 68 -9.25 5.45 33.39
C ALA A 68 -10.26 4.33 33.06
N LYS A 69 -10.44 3.99 31.78
CA LYS A 69 -11.34 2.94 31.29
C LYS A 69 -10.52 1.68 30.95
N ARG A 70 -9.85 1.11 31.96
CA ARG A 70 -8.96 -0.05 31.82
C ARG A 70 -9.64 -1.30 31.24
N ASP A 71 -10.96 -1.41 31.38
CA ASP A 71 -11.73 -2.60 30.95
C ASP A 71 -12.16 -2.59 29.47
N LYS A 72 -11.55 -1.72 28.63
CA LYS A 72 -11.96 -1.60 27.23
C LYS A 72 -11.22 -2.56 26.32
N LYS A 73 -11.99 -3.25 25.47
CA LYS A 73 -11.50 -3.99 24.30
C LYS A 73 -10.61 -3.09 23.46
N LEU A 74 -9.34 -3.47 23.29
CA LEU A 74 -8.39 -2.72 22.48
C LEU A 74 -8.77 -2.77 21.00
N THR A 75 -8.76 -1.62 20.33
CA THR A 75 -8.94 -1.57 18.87
C THR A 75 -7.66 -2.00 18.15
N PRO A 76 -7.75 -2.54 16.91
CA PRO A 76 -6.57 -2.92 16.13
C PRO A 76 -5.49 -1.83 16.05
N ARG A 77 -5.91 -0.57 15.92
CA ARG A 77 -5.00 0.60 15.92
C ARG A 77 -4.25 0.80 17.23
N MET A 78 -4.92 0.56 18.36
CA MET A 78 -4.31 0.67 19.68
C MET A 78 -3.31 -0.46 19.90
N ILE A 79 -3.66 -1.68 19.48
CA ILE A 79 -2.77 -2.84 19.55
C ILE A 79 -1.54 -2.61 18.67
N GLN A 80 -1.71 -2.12 17.43
CA GLN A 80 -0.60 -1.85 16.50
C GLN A 80 0.45 -0.91 17.10
N ARG A 81 0.05 0.07 17.93
CA ARG A 81 0.99 0.98 18.60
C ARG A 81 1.87 0.28 19.63
N GLY A 82 1.30 -0.63 20.42
CA GLY A 82 2.06 -1.40 21.41
C GLY A 82 2.75 -2.62 20.82
N PHE A 83 2.34 -3.06 19.62
CA PHE A 83 2.84 -4.28 18.97
C PHE A 83 4.35 -4.26 18.73
N PHE A 84 4.94 -3.09 18.46
CA PHE A 84 6.39 -2.96 18.31
C PHE A 84 7.16 -3.41 19.56
N ARG A 85 6.67 -3.10 20.77
CA ARG A 85 7.30 -3.55 22.03
C ARG A 85 7.25 -5.06 22.17
N LEU A 86 6.12 -5.66 21.78
CA LEU A 86 5.96 -7.11 21.76
C LEU A 86 6.95 -7.77 20.79
N ILE A 87 7.12 -7.22 19.59
CA ILE A 87 8.14 -7.72 18.63
C ILE A 87 9.55 -7.61 19.22
N GLN A 88 9.87 -6.50 19.89
CA GLN A 88 11.17 -6.33 20.54
C GLN A 88 11.42 -7.37 21.64
N GLN A 89 10.40 -7.71 22.44
CA GLN A 89 10.51 -8.72 23.49
C GLN A 89 10.72 -10.13 22.93
N ILE A 90 10.07 -10.47 21.81
CA ILE A 90 10.28 -11.75 21.12
C ILE A 90 11.69 -11.83 20.52
N GLY A 91 12.23 -10.67 20.11
CA GLY A 91 13.51 -10.57 19.42
C GLY A 91 13.42 -10.99 17.95
N SER A 92 14.47 -10.69 17.19
CA SER A 92 14.59 -11.12 15.80
C SER A 92 15.24 -12.49 15.74
N ARG A 93 14.53 -13.48 15.19
CA ARG A 93 15.13 -14.76 14.76
C ARG A 93 15.82 -14.66 13.40
N ALA A 94 15.69 -13.54 12.71
CA ALA A 94 16.31 -13.36 11.41
C ALA A 94 17.83 -13.35 11.57
N SER A 95 18.53 -14.00 10.65
CA SER A 95 19.98 -13.88 10.55
C SER A 95 20.37 -12.41 10.32
N PRO A 96 21.58 -12.01 10.73
CA PRO A 96 22.08 -10.67 10.41
C PRO A 96 22.02 -10.45 8.89
N PRO A 97 21.69 -9.23 8.45
CA PRO A 97 21.59 -8.93 7.03
C PRO A 97 22.92 -9.23 6.33
N LYS A 98 22.87 -9.94 5.20
CA LYS A 98 24.06 -10.18 4.39
C LYS A 98 24.59 -8.82 3.90
N PRO A 99 25.84 -8.44 4.20
CA PRO A 99 26.39 -7.19 3.70
C PRO A 99 26.42 -7.26 2.17
N ARG A 100 25.75 -6.30 1.52
CA ARG A 100 25.67 -6.24 0.05
C ARG A 100 27.00 -5.84 -0.59
N GLY A 101 27.90 -5.23 0.18
CA GLY A 101 29.11 -4.57 -0.33
C GLY A 101 28.79 -3.34 -1.19
N ILE A 102 29.82 -2.60 -1.57
CA ILE A 102 29.75 -1.60 -2.65
C ILE A 102 29.97 -2.38 -3.94
N SER A 103 28.99 -2.39 -4.84
CA SER A 103 29.22 -2.94 -6.17
C SER A 103 30.22 -2.06 -6.92
N LEU A 104 31.03 -2.64 -7.81
CA LEU A 104 32.00 -1.92 -8.66
C LEU A 104 31.36 -0.84 -9.57
N GLY A 105 30.04 -0.64 -9.50
CA GLY A 105 29.31 0.25 -10.36
C GLY A 105 29.13 -0.32 -11.75
N ARG A 106 28.79 0.55 -12.70
CA ARG A 106 28.73 0.21 -14.12
C ARG A 106 30.11 0.45 -14.74
N ALA A 107 30.52 -0.42 -15.66
CA ALA A 107 31.71 -0.16 -16.44
C ALA A 107 31.54 1.15 -17.26
N PRO A 108 32.59 1.95 -17.42
CA PRO A 108 32.54 3.12 -18.30
C PRO A 108 32.14 2.67 -19.71
N GLY A 109 31.20 3.39 -20.33
CA GLY A 109 30.68 3.06 -21.66
C GLY A 109 29.50 2.08 -21.68
N THR A 110 28.98 1.64 -20.53
CA THR A 110 27.77 0.80 -20.49
C THR A 110 26.55 1.57 -21.03
N GLN A 111 25.95 1.12 -22.13
CA GLN A 111 24.70 1.65 -22.67
C GLN A 111 23.50 0.84 -22.17
N PHE A 112 22.37 1.51 -21.94
CA PHE A 112 21.10 0.86 -21.60
C PHE A 112 20.12 1.02 -22.73
N GLU A 113 19.40 -0.05 -23.03
CA GLU A 113 18.20 0.04 -23.82
C GLU A 113 17.19 0.95 -23.11
N SER A 114 16.62 1.88 -23.87
CA SER A 114 15.54 2.71 -23.36
C SER A 114 14.38 1.79 -22.95
N ARG A 115 13.70 2.15 -21.85
CA ARG A 115 12.54 1.39 -21.38
C ARG A 115 11.54 1.26 -22.55
N PRO A 116 11.10 0.04 -22.91
CA PRO A 116 10.13 -0.12 -24.00
C PRO A 116 8.83 0.58 -23.62
N LEU A 117 8.35 1.44 -24.52
CA LEU A 117 7.06 2.09 -24.35
C LEU A 117 5.96 1.02 -24.45
N ARG A 118 5.15 0.91 -23.39
CA ARG A 118 3.93 0.10 -23.45
C ARG A 118 2.83 0.93 -24.11
N PRO A 119 2.00 0.34 -25.00
CA PRO A 119 0.93 1.08 -25.64
C PRO A 119 -0.03 1.65 -24.59
N LEU A 120 -0.39 2.93 -24.73
CA LEU A 120 -1.47 3.49 -23.93
C LEU A 120 -2.79 2.81 -24.32
N ILE A 121 -3.42 2.15 -23.34
CA ILE A 121 -4.80 1.67 -23.48
C ILE A 121 -5.70 2.92 -23.42
N LYS A 122 -6.17 3.39 -24.57
CA LYS A 122 -7.15 4.49 -24.65
C LYS A 122 -8.55 3.92 -24.46
N PHE A 123 -9.18 4.19 -23.32
CA PHE A 123 -10.55 3.76 -23.02
C PHE A 123 -11.63 4.63 -23.68
N HIS A 124 -11.25 5.78 -24.26
CA HIS A 124 -12.18 6.66 -24.97
C HIS A 124 -11.92 6.61 -26.47
N PRO A 125 -12.97 6.53 -27.32
CA PRO A 125 -12.80 6.68 -28.75
C PRO A 125 -12.21 8.06 -29.05
N SER A 126 -11.17 8.11 -29.88
CA SER A 126 -10.62 9.38 -30.35
C SER A 126 -11.71 10.16 -31.09
N ARG A 127 -11.95 11.42 -30.72
CA ARG A 127 -12.83 12.30 -31.50
C ARG A 127 -12.33 12.34 -32.95
N PRO A 128 -13.21 12.18 -33.96
CA PRO A 128 -12.79 12.32 -35.34
C PRO A 128 -12.18 13.70 -35.53
N ARG A 129 -11.05 13.78 -36.24
CA ARG A 129 -10.46 15.06 -36.63
C ARG A 129 -11.51 15.83 -37.43
N CYS A 130 -11.89 17.02 -36.96
CA CYS A 130 -12.80 17.88 -37.72
C CYS A 130 -12.13 18.28 -39.04
N CYS A 131 -12.77 17.98 -40.17
CA CYS A 131 -12.38 18.40 -41.52
C CYS A 131 -12.57 19.90 -41.69
N CYS A 132 -11.72 20.75 -41.11
CA CYS A 132 -11.67 22.15 -41.49
C CYS A 132 -10.23 22.67 -41.42
N LYS A 133 -9.53 22.62 -42.55
CA LYS A 133 -9.09 23.78 -43.33
C LYS A 133 -7.91 23.38 -44.23
N GLU A 134 -8.21 23.00 -45.47
CA GLU A 134 -7.29 23.21 -46.58
C GLU A 134 -7.14 24.73 -46.71
N SER A 135 -5.96 25.26 -46.41
CA SER A 135 -5.61 26.63 -46.76
C SER A 135 -5.22 26.66 -48.23
N ASP A 136 -6.11 27.14 -49.08
CA ASP A 136 -5.80 27.55 -50.45
C ASP A 136 -4.68 28.58 -50.40
N ASN A 137 -3.49 28.20 -50.87
CA ASN A 137 -2.38 29.11 -51.07
C ASN A 137 -1.98 29.06 -52.55
N SER A 138 -2.88 29.53 -53.42
CA SER A 138 -2.59 29.84 -54.82
C SER A 138 -1.89 31.20 -54.90
N LYS A 139 -0.60 31.23 -54.56
CA LYS A 139 0.32 32.27 -55.04
C LYS A 139 0.92 31.81 -56.36
N THR A 140 0.34 32.23 -57.48
CA THR A 140 1.02 32.23 -58.78
C THR A 140 1.46 33.64 -59.09
N VAL A 141 2.77 33.77 -59.24
CA VAL A 141 3.50 34.92 -59.78
C VAL A 141 3.50 34.80 -61.30
N ALA A 142 2.98 35.81 -62.00
CA ALA A 142 3.39 36.33 -63.33
C ALA A 142 2.31 37.29 -63.85
#